data_AF-A0A7W0IXX8-F1
#
_entry.id   AF-A0A7W0IXX8-F1
#
_cell.length_a   1.000
_cell.length_b   1.000
_cell.length_c   1.000
_cell.angle_alpha   90.00
_cell.angle_beta   90.00
_cell.angle_gamma   90.00
#
_symmetry.space_group_name_H-M   'P 1'
#
loop_
_entity.id
_entity.type
_entity.pdbx_description
1 polymer ?
#
loop_
_entity_poly.entity_id
_entity_poly.type
_entity_poly.pdbx_seq_one_letter_code
_entity_poly.pdbx_strand_id
1 'polypeptide(L)'
;MKTGSEKKIFFSANYRKITIKTVDGELILGKINLASKQRVSDLFTKDENPFIVVVDAVSKDVQGKTLFINKEHIIWVEPEDDGEVK
;
A
#
# COMPACT_ATOMS: atom_id res chain seq x y z
N MET A 1 38.74 17.60 14.97
CA MET A 1 37.94 16.98 13.89
C MET A 1 36.47 17.04 14.31
N LYS A 2 35.60 17.63 13.47
CA LYS A 2 34.17 17.73 13.76
C LYS A 2 33.52 16.36 13.57
N THR A 3 32.94 15.82 14.64
CA THR A 3 32.11 14.61 14.63
C THR A 3 30.90 14.85 13.73
N GLY A 4 30.75 13.99 12.71
CA GLY A 4 29.60 14.03 11.80
C GLY A 4 28.32 13.73 12.57
N SER A 5 27.34 14.61 12.45
CA SER A 5 26.00 14.37 12.96
C SER A 5 25.34 13.25 12.16
N GLU A 6 25.06 12.13 12.81
CA GLU A 6 24.21 11.09 12.25
C GLU A 6 22.83 11.67 11.96
N LYS A 7 22.47 11.78 10.67
CA LYS A 7 21.12 12.16 10.28
C LYS A 7 20.18 11.02 10.67
N LYS A 8 19.40 11.23 11.72
CA LYS A 8 18.26 10.38 12.07
C LYS A 8 17.22 10.48 10.96
N ILE A 9 17.13 9.46 10.11
CA ILE A 9 16.13 9.40 9.04
C ILE A 9 14.78 9.09 9.68
N PHE A 10 13.91 10.09 9.77
CA PHE A 10 12.51 9.87 10.12
C PHE A 10 11.80 9.28 8.90
N PHE A 11 11.45 8.00 8.97
CA PHE A 11 10.51 7.38 8.04
C PHE A 11 9.10 7.76 8.47
N SER A 12 8.47 8.73 7.80
CA SER A 12 7.03 8.94 7.93
C SER A 12 6.31 7.96 7.01
N ALA A 13 5.50 7.06 7.57
CA ALA A 13 4.66 6.18 6.77
C ALA A 13 3.66 7.02 5.97
N ASN A 14 3.58 6.78 4.66
CA ASN A 14 2.62 7.44 3.78
C ASN A 14 1.58 6.41 3.35
N TYR A 15 0.55 6.27 4.19
CA TYR A 15 -0.53 5.33 3.94
C TYR A 15 -1.51 5.89 2.91
N ARG A 16 -1.76 5.11 1.85
CA ARG A 16 -2.84 5.36 0.88
C ARG A 16 -3.90 4.29 1.00
N LYS A 17 -5.16 4.70 1.04
CA LYS A 17 -6.30 3.79 0.98
C LYS A 17 -6.46 3.25 -0.44
N ILE A 18 -6.74 1.96 -0.55
CA ILE A 18 -6.96 1.29 -1.82
C ILE A 18 -8.10 0.28 -1.70
N THR A 19 -8.74 0.02 -2.83
CA THR A 19 -9.59 -1.14 -3.05
C THR A 19 -8.91 -2.07 -4.05
N ILE A 20 -8.84 -3.36 -3.72
CA ILE A 20 -8.26 -4.41 -4.55
C ILE A 20 -9.35 -5.36 -4.99
N LYS A 21 -9.37 -5.71 -6.28
CA LYS A 21 -10.13 -6.83 -6.81
C LYS A 21 -9.22 -8.01 -7.08
N THR A 22 -9.51 -9.15 -6.48
CA THR A 22 -8.76 -10.39 -6.68
C THR A 22 -9.37 -11.26 -7.78
N VAL A 23 -8.57 -12.23 -8.27
CA VAL A 23 -8.97 -13.15 -9.35
C VAL A 23 -10.17 -14.04 -9.01
N ASP A 24 -10.41 -14.32 -7.73
CA ASP A 24 -11.56 -15.06 -7.21
C ASP A 24 -12.82 -14.18 -7.02
N GLY A 25 -12.70 -12.89 -7.31
CA GLY A 25 -13.81 -11.94 -7.21
C GLY A 25 -13.97 -11.25 -5.86
N GLU A 26 -13.10 -11.51 -4.88
CA GLU A 26 -13.13 -10.79 -3.60
C GLU A 26 -12.75 -9.30 -3.78
N LEU A 27 -13.35 -8.44 -2.94
CA LEU A 27 -12.97 -7.04 -2.81
C LEU A 27 -12.32 -6.84 -1.44
N ILE A 28 -11.10 -6.34 -1.44
CA ILE A 28 -10.32 -6.07 -0.23
C ILE A 28 -10.07 -4.57 -0.16
N LEU A 29 -10.58 -3.94 0.90
CA LEU A 29 -10.26 -2.56 1.25
C LEU A 29 -9.09 -2.57 2.22
N GLY A 30 -8.23 -1.56 2.16
CA GLY A 30 -7.16 -1.42 3.14
C GLY A 30 -6.23 -0.26 2.83
N LYS A 31 -5.04 -0.27 3.43
CA LYS A 31 -4.03 0.76 3.22
C LYS A 31 -2.70 0.14 2.82
N ILE A 32 -1.98 0.79 1.92
CA ILE A 32 -0.60 0.47 1.55
C ILE A 32 0.33 1.59 1.99
N ASN A 33 1.54 1.23 2.42
CA ASN A 33 2.57 2.20 2.73
C ASN A 33 3.38 2.49 1.46
N LEU A 34 3.48 3.77 1.08
CA LEU A 34 4.28 4.21 -0.05
C LEU A 34 5.54 4.92 0.43
N ALA A 35 6.64 4.73 -0.29
CA ALA A 35 7.82 5.56 -0.12
C ALA A 35 7.51 7.02 -0.54
N SER A 36 8.32 7.97 -0.06
CA SER A 36 8.17 9.38 -0.43
C SER A 36 8.20 9.55 -1.95
N LYS A 37 7.18 10.23 -2.51
CA LYS A 37 6.98 10.46 -3.96
C LYS A 37 6.72 9.21 -4.82
N GLN A 38 6.51 8.04 -4.22
CA GLN A 38 6.11 6.83 -4.95
C GLN A 38 4.62 6.89 -5.30
N ARG A 39 4.25 6.55 -6.54
CA ARG A 39 2.84 6.39 -6.94
C ARG A 39 2.34 5.01 -6.55
N VAL A 40 1.03 4.88 -6.37
CA VAL A 40 0.39 3.56 -6.14
C VAL A 40 0.79 2.59 -7.24
N SER A 41 0.68 2.98 -8.51
CA SER A 41 1.05 2.12 -9.65
C SER A 41 2.51 1.65 -9.63
N ASP A 42 3.45 2.44 -9.11
CA ASP A 42 4.86 2.06 -9.03
C ASP A 42 5.04 0.83 -8.11
N LEU A 43 4.27 0.74 -7.02
CA LEU A 43 4.31 -0.41 -6.10
C LEU A 43 3.91 -1.72 -6.77
N PHE A 44 3.00 -1.66 -7.75
CA PHE A 44 2.50 -2.85 -8.44
C PHE A 44 3.28 -3.22 -9.69
N THR A 45 3.99 -2.27 -10.30
CA THR A 45 4.61 -2.46 -11.63
C THR A 45 6.13 -2.40 -11.65
N LYS A 46 6.77 -1.70 -10.69
CA LYS A 46 8.22 -1.50 -10.65
C LYS A 46 8.91 -2.26 -9.52
N ASP A 47 8.17 -2.54 -8.46
CA ASP A 47 8.66 -3.35 -7.34
C ASP A 47 8.61 -4.83 -7.73
N GLU A 48 9.77 -5.51 -7.70
CA GLU A 48 9.91 -6.93 -8.05
C GLU A 48 9.37 -7.88 -6.98
N ASN A 49 9.06 -7.39 -5.77
CA ASN A 49 8.47 -8.22 -4.73
C ASN A 49 7.10 -8.75 -5.20
N PRO A 50 6.87 -10.07 -5.23
CA PRO A 50 5.59 -10.62 -5.69
C PRO A 50 4.43 -10.29 -4.74
N PHE A 51 4.70 -9.85 -3.51
CA PHE A 51 3.68 -9.52 -2.53
C PHE A 51 3.60 -8.02 -2.25
N ILE A 52 2.38 -7.55 -1.98
CA ILE A 52 2.12 -6.25 -1.35
C ILE A 52 1.64 -6.45 0.09
N VAL A 53 1.97 -5.48 0.94
CA VAL A 53 1.49 -5.46 2.33
C VAL A 53 0.32 -4.50 2.44
N VAL A 54 -0.86 -5.04 2.78
CA VAL A 54 -2.07 -4.26 3.03
C VAL A 54 -2.36 -4.30 4.52
N VAL A 55 -2.42 -3.13 5.16
CA VAL A 55 -2.78 -2.99 6.58
C VAL A 55 -4.23 -2.53 6.71
N ASP A 56 -4.81 -2.75 7.90
CA ASP A 56 -6.23 -2.49 8.18
C ASP A 56 -7.16 -3.12 7.12
N ALA A 57 -6.80 -4.31 6.64
CA ALA A 57 -7.53 -4.96 5.56
C ALA A 57 -8.94 -5.35 6.01
N VAL A 58 -9.92 -5.09 5.16
CA VAL A 58 -11.32 -5.42 5.35
C VAL A 58 -11.85 -6.10 4.09
N SER A 59 -12.45 -7.27 4.28
CA SER A 59 -13.15 -8.03 3.26
C SER A 59 -14.31 -8.79 3.90
N LYS A 60 -14.89 -9.78 3.21
CA LYS A 60 -16.00 -10.57 3.75
C LYS A 60 -15.59 -11.38 4.99
N ASP A 61 -14.39 -11.93 4.98
CA ASP A 61 -13.89 -12.86 6.00
C ASP A 61 -12.73 -12.28 6.82
N VAL A 62 -12.27 -11.07 6.48
CA VAL A 62 -11.14 -10.39 7.13
C VAL A 62 -11.58 -9.02 7.64
N GLN A 63 -11.22 -8.70 8.89
CA GLN A 63 -11.44 -7.37 9.46
C GLN A 63 -10.24 -6.91 10.29
N GLY A 64 -9.63 -5.80 9.89
CA GLY A 64 -8.54 -5.15 10.62
C GLY A 64 -7.23 -5.92 10.66
N LYS A 65 -6.99 -6.83 9.70
CA LYS A 65 -5.74 -7.63 9.64
C LYS A 65 -4.73 -7.02 8.69
N THR A 66 -3.47 -7.44 8.83
CA THR A 66 -2.44 -7.22 7.80
C THR A 66 -2.45 -8.42 6.85
N LEU A 67 -2.57 -8.16 5.56
CA LEU A 67 -2.51 -9.17 4.50
C LEU A 67 -1.27 -8.98 3.64
N PHE A 68 -0.66 -10.11 3.26
CA PHE A 68 0.36 -10.18 2.21
C PHE A 68 -0.31 -10.75 0.97
N ILE A 69 -0.57 -9.91 -0.03
CA ILE A 69 -1.34 -10.29 -1.22
C ILE A 69 -0.38 -10.45 -2.39
N ASN A 70 -0.42 -11.62 -3.05
CA ASN A 70 0.36 -11.88 -4.26
C ASN A 70 -0.22 -11.04 -5.43
N LYS A 71 0.63 -10.26 -6.09
CA LYS A 71 0.29 -9.39 -7.23
C LYS A 71 -0.31 -10.15 -8.41
N GLU A 72 0.08 -11.41 -8.64
CA GLU A 72 -0.47 -12.24 -9.72
C GLU A 72 -1.95 -12.59 -9.52
N HIS A 73 -2.46 -12.46 -8.29
CA HIS A 73 -3.86 -12.70 -7.96
C HIS A 73 -4.70 -11.41 -7.90
N ILE A 74 -4.18 -10.29 -8.40
CA ILE A 74 -4.86 -9.01 -8.45
C ILE A 74 -5.32 -8.72 -9.88
N ILE A 75 -6.61 -8.40 -10.06
CA ILE A 75 -7.16 -7.95 -11.35
C ILE A 75 -6.95 -6.44 -11.50
N TRP A 76 -7.33 -5.66 -10.49
CA TRP A 76 -7.17 -4.21 -10.49
C TRP A 76 -7.04 -3.66 -9.08
N VAL A 77 -6.47 -2.45 -8.99
CA VAL A 77 -6.35 -1.67 -7.76
C VAL A 77 -6.83 -0.26 -8.04
N GLU A 78 -7.74 0.22 -7.19
CA GLU A 78 -8.24 1.59 -7.22
C GLU A 78 -7.72 2.33 -5.98
N PRO A 79 -6.97 3.44 -6.14
CA PRO A 79 -6.70 4.33 -5.02
C PRO A 79 -7.95 5.12 -4.66
N GLU A 80 -8.27 5.21 -3.37
CA GLU A 80 -9.22 6.21 -2.92
C GLU A 80 -8.51 7.57 -2.97
N ASP A 81 -8.81 8.39 -3.98
CA ASP A 81 -8.33 9.76 -4.01
C ASP A 81 -8.87 10.49 -2.77
N ASP A 82 -7.95 11.09 -2.02
CA ASP A 82 -8.20 12.18 -1.08
C ASP A 82 -8.58 13.46 -1.86
N GLY A 83 -9.59 13.33 -2.72
CA GLY A 83 -10.26 14.45 -3.36
C GLY A 83 -11.07 15.18 -2.31
N GLU A 84 -10.47 16.19 -1.67
CA GLU A 84 -11.26 17.32 -1.19
C GLU A 84 -12.07 17.84 -2.39
N VAL A 85 -13.36 17.49 -2.42
CA VAL A 85 -14.35 18.24 -3.18
C VAL A 85 -14.37 19.63 -2.54
N LYS A 86 -13.66 20.58 -3.16
CA LYS A 86 -13.80 22.01 -2.86
C LYS A 86 -15.17 22.51 -3.29
#